data_AF-A0A970YE99-F1
#
_entry.id   AF-A0A970YE99-F1
#
_cell.length_a   1.000
_cell.length_b   1.000
_cell.length_c   1.000
_cell.angle_alpha   90.00
_cell.angle_beta   90.00
_cell.angle_gamma   90.00
#
_symmetry.space_group_name_H-M   'P 1'
#
loop_
_entity.id
_entity.type
_entity.pdbx_description
1 polymer ?
#
loop_
_entity_poly.entity_id
_entity_poly.type
_entity_poly.pdbx_seq_one_letter_code
_entity_poly.pdbx_strand_id
1 'polypeptide(L)'
;MRRPLSVAVLVTLVLALTLACSPSRLFGGDLGAYVGKVGAPLQEFAGWAQEVLAFANTAAGQRDAEAICSDATLSSLVTRGREITEQLQVIEPPSAVQAPHDAVTAAADNAVSSLAKANELICEKKDLAGGLEALQGALGPMEDLLGKLQELQKLLPSS
;
A
#
# COMPACT_ATOMS: atom_id res chain seq x y z
N MET A 1 -54.20 40.63 -1.95
CA MET A 1 -53.00 40.73 -2.80
C MET A 1 -51.79 40.25 -2.01
N ARG A 2 -51.38 38.99 -2.18
CA ARG A 2 -50.28 38.36 -1.41
C ARG A 2 -49.08 38.14 -2.35
N ARG A 3 -47.91 38.57 -1.89
CA ARG A 3 -46.62 38.66 -2.60
C ARG A 3 -46.06 37.26 -2.94
N PRO A 4 -45.52 37.01 -4.15
CA PRO A 4 -44.75 35.81 -4.44
C PRO A 4 -43.27 36.08 -4.12
N LEU A 5 -42.89 35.90 -2.85
CA LEU A 5 -41.51 36.09 -2.37
C LEU A 5 -41.13 34.89 -1.51
N SER A 6 -41.08 33.70 -2.10
CA SER A 6 -40.68 32.49 -1.34
C SER A 6 -39.94 31.44 -2.14
N VAL A 7 -39.97 31.47 -3.48
CA VAL A 7 -39.29 30.44 -4.29
C VAL A 7 -37.83 30.82 -4.60
N ALA A 8 -37.55 32.09 -4.88
CA ALA A 8 -36.19 32.54 -5.21
C ALA A 8 -35.20 32.43 -4.03
N VAL A 9 -35.66 32.65 -2.79
CA VAL A 9 -34.79 32.59 -1.59
C VAL A 9 -34.43 31.14 -1.25
N LEU A 10 -35.33 30.19 -1.49
CA LEU A 10 -35.11 28.77 -1.21
C LEU A 10 -34.11 28.13 -2.18
N VAL A 11 -34.18 28.48 -3.47
CA VAL A 11 -33.24 27.97 -4.49
C VAL A 11 -31.83 28.50 -4.26
N THR A 12 -31.69 29.76 -3.82
CA THR A 12 -30.37 30.35 -3.54
C THR A 12 -29.71 29.74 -2.29
N LEU A 13 -30.51 29.38 -1.27
CA LEU A 13 -30.00 28.73 -0.06
C LEU A 13 -29.52 27.30 -0.33
N VAL A 14 -30.25 26.53 -1.15
CA VAL A 14 -29.86 25.16 -1.52
C VAL A 14 -28.60 25.16 -2.40
N LEU A 15 -28.48 26.11 -3.34
CA LEU A 15 -27.26 26.25 -4.16
C LEU A 15 -26.04 26.66 -3.32
N ALA A 16 -26.23 27.49 -2.29
CA ALA A 16 -25.16 27.86 -1.37
C ALA A 16 -24.72 26.70 -0.46
N LEU A 17 -25.65 25.82 -0.04
CA LEU A 17 -25.32 24.61 0.71
C LEU A 17 -24.63 23.54 -0.16
N THR A 18 -24.97 23.41 -1.44
CA THR A 18 -24.27 22.47 -2.34
C THR A 18 -22.88 22.98 -2.74
N LEU A 19 -22.68 24.30 -2.84
CA LEU A 19 -21.36 24.90 -3.04
C LEU A 19 -20.45 24.82 -1.79
N ALA A 20 -21.02 24.77 -0.58
CA ALA A 20 -20.28 24.46 0.64
C ALA A 20 -19.86 22.98 0.74
N CYS A 21 -20.55 22.09 0.02
CA CYS A 21 -20.19 20.68 -0.16
C CYS A 21 -19.45 20.41 -1.49
N SER A 22 -18.72 21.39 -2.03
CA SER A 22 -17.78 21.12 -3.12
C SER A 22 -16.66 20.21 -2.58
N PRO A 23 -16.38 19.03 -3.18
CA PRO A 23 -15.28 18.15 -2.74
C PRO A 23 -13.95 18.91 -2.65
N SER A 24 -13.78 19.91 -3.52
CA SER A 24 -12.60 20.76 -3.62
C SER A 24 -12.30 21.60 -2.37
N ARG A 25 -13.25 21.77 -1.42
CA ARG A 25 -13.02 22.51 -0.17
C ARG A 25 -12.87 21.62 1.07
N LEU A 26 -13.32 20.36 1.02
CA LEU A 26 -13.13 19.38 2.10
C LEU A 26 -11.79 18.64 2.02
N PHE A 27 -11.13 18.66 0.86
CA PHE A 27 -9.79 18.10 0.64
C PHE A 27 -8.71 19.19 0.55
N GLY A 28 -8.91 20.29 1.29
CA GLY A 28 -8.03 21.46 1.28
C GLY A 28 -6.64 21.17 1.85
N GLY A 29 -5.63 21.17 0.99
CA GLY A 29 -4.20 21.23 1.33
C GLY A 29 -3.58 19.93 1.84
N ASP A 30 -4.12 19.39 2.92
CA ASP A 30 -3.49 18.28 3.66
C ASP A 30 -3.59 16.95 2.91
N LEU A 31 -4.78 16.61 2.38
CA LEU A 31 -4.92 15.41 1.56
C LEU A 31 -4.13 15.51 0.24
N GLY A 32 -4.06 16.69 -0.36
CA GLY A 32 -3.25 16.90 -1.57
C GLY A 32 -1.75 16.72 -1.31
N ALA A 33 -1.25 17.25 -0.19
CA ALA A 33 0.14 17.05 0.24
C ALA A 33 0.43 15.58 0.58
N TYR A 34 -0.52 14.90 1.23
CA TYR A 34 -0.43 13.47 1.49
C TYR A 34 -0.37 12.64 0.21
N VAL A 35 -1.28 12.87 -0.74
CA VAL A 35 -1.29 12.17 -2.05
C VAL A 35 0.04 12.35 -2.78
N GLY A 36 0.59 13.57 -2.78
CA GLY A 36 1.89 13.86 -3.40
C GLY A 36 3.07 13.13 -2.74
N LYS A 37 2.99 12.82 -1.44
CA LYS A 37 4.03 12.06 -0.71
C LYS A 37 3.86 10.55 -0.84
N VAL A 38 2.61 10.07 -0.80
CA VAL A 38 2.30 8.64 -0.71
C VAL A 38 2.23 7.96 -2.09
N GLY A 39 2.01 8.73 -3.16
CA GLY A 39 1.83 8.17 -4.51
C GLY A 39 2.99 7.30 -4.99
N ALA A 40 4.23 7.81 -4.89
CA ALA A 40 5.43 7.07 -5.28
C ALA A 40 5.64 5.79 -4.44
N PRO A 41 5.64 5.86 -3.08
CA PRO A 41 5.75 4.66 -2.24
C PRO A 41 4.68 3.60 -2.53
N LEU A 42 3.43 3.98 -2.80
CA LEU A 42 2.37 3.01 -3.14
C LEU A 42 2.63 2.32 -4.48
N GLN A 43 3.13 3.06 -5.48
CA GLN A 43 3.48 2.50 -6.78
C GLN A 43 4.69 1.58 -6.67
N GLU A 44 5.70 1.97 -5.90
CA GLU A 44 6.88 1.15 -5.62
C GLU A 44 6.50 -0.14 -4.88
N PHE A 45 5.58 -0.08 -3.92
CA PHE A 45 5.06 -1.26 -3.23
C PHE A 45 4.35 -2.23 -4.18
N ALA A 46 3.51 -1.72 -5.07
CA ALA A 46 2.80 -2.57 -6.04
C ALA A 46 3.80 -3.27 -6.98
N GLY A 47 4.84 -2.57 -7.42
CA GLY A 47 5.92 -3.14 -8.23
C GLY A 47 6.72 -4.19 -7.45
N TRP A 48 7.15 -3.85 -6.22
CA TRP A 48 7.86 -4.77 -5.34
C TRP A 48 7.06 -6.04 -5.06
N ALA A 49 5.76 -5.92 -4.75
CA ALA A 49 4.89 -7.07 -4.51
C ALA A 49 4.83 -7.99 -5.74
N GLN A 50 4.72 -7.44 -6.95
CA GLN A 50 4.77 -8.23 -8.19
C GLN A 50 6.12 -8.92 -8.39
N GLU A 51 7.23 -8.25 -8.08
CA GLU A 51 8.57 -8.84 -8.14
C GLU A 51 8.71 -10.01 -7.15
N VAL A 52 8.20 -9.88 -5.92
CA VAL A 52 8.20 -10.97 -4.93
C VAL A 52 7.37 -12.15 -5.40
N LEU A 53 6.17 -11.91 -5.97
CA LEU A 53 5.34 -12.98 -6.53
C LEU A 53 6.05 -13.71 -7.68
N ALA A 54 6.70 -12.97 -8.58
CA ALA A 54 7.47 -13.55 -9.68
C ALA A 54 8.64 -14.38 -9.14
N PHE A 55 9.37 -13.84 -8.16
CA PHE A 55 10.47 -14.54 -7.52
C PHE A 55 10.02 -15.83 -6.83
N ALA A 56 8.93 -15.80 -6.06
CA ALA A 56 8.40 -16.98 -5.38
C ALA A 56 8.03 -18.09 -6.37
N ASN A 57 7.43 -17.74 -7.51
CA ASN A 57 7.14 -18.70 -8.58
C ASN A 57 8.40 -19.31 -9.18
N THR A 58 9.45 -18.52 -9.39
CA THR A 58 10.75 -19.02 -9.86
C THR A 58 11.44 -19.90 -8.82
N ALA A 59 11.42 -19.50 -7.55
CA ALA A 59 12.03 -20.22 -6.44
C ALA A 59 11.37 -21.59 -6.20
N ALA A 60 10.06 -21.71 -6.39
CA ALA A 60 9.33 -22.96 -6.26
C ALA A 60 9.82 -24.08 -7.21
N GLY A 61 10.43 -23.71 -8.34
CA GLY A 61 11.03 -24.65 -9.30
C GLY A 61 12.46 -25.08 -8.95
N GLN A 62 13.09 -24.44 -7.96
CA GLN A 62 14.49 -24.69 -7.61
C GLN A 62 14.63 -25.91 -6.71
N ARG A 63 15.75 -26.62 -6.87
CA ARG A 63 16.10 -27.80 -6.07
C ARG A 63 17.26 -27.56 -5.11
N ASP A 64 17.83 -26.36 -5.15
CA ASP A 64 19.01 -25.98 -4.38
C ASP A 64 18.83 -24.58 -3.82
N ALA A 65 19.15 -24.41 -2.53
CA ALA A 65 19.17 -23.12 -1.86
C ALA A 65 20.25 -22.20 -2.44
N GLU A 66 21.38 -22.75 -2.90
CA GLU A 66 22.45 -21.96 -3.49
C GLU A 66 22.00 -21.28 -4.78
N ALA A 67 21.20 -21.96 -5.61
CA ALA A 67 20.62 -21.37 -6.82
C ALA A 67 19.74 -20.15 -6.50
N ILE A 68 18.93 -20.21 -5.43
CA ILE A 68 18.04 -19.12 -5.00
C ILE A 68 18.83 -17.92 -4.44
N CYS A 69 19.98 -18.16 -3.83
CA CYS A 69 20.76 -17.12 -3.15
C CYS A 69 21.94 -16.57 -3.95
N SER A 70 22.28 -17.22 -5.07
CA SER A 70 23.47 -16.92 -5.88
C SER A 70 23.46 -15.51 -6.49
N ASP A 71 22.28 -14.96 -6.77
CA ASP A 71 22.09 -13.66 -7.43
C ASP A 71 21.73 -12.53 -6.45
N ALA A 72 21.67 -12.82 -5.14
CA ALA A 72 21.21 -11.90 -4.10
C ALA A 72 19.81 -11.29 -4.35
N THR A 73 18.98 -11.92 -5.19
CA THR A 73 17.64 -11.39 -5.52
C THR A 73 16.75 -11.36 -4.27
N LEU A 74 16.72 -12.45 -3.49
CA LEU A 74 15.89 -12.53 -2.29
C LEU A 74 16.28 -11.49 -1.23
N SER A 75 17.58 -11.30 -0.98
CA SER A 75 18.06 -10.32 -0.01
C SER A 75 17.83 -8.87 -0.48
N SER A 76 17.94 -8.63 -1.78
CA SER A 76 17.59 -7.34 -2.41
C SER A 76 16.10 -7.01 -2.24
N LEU A 77 15.21 -7.99 -2.48
CA LEU A 77 13.77 -7.82 -2.27
C LEU A 77 13.42 -7.52 -0.82
N VAL A 78 14.07 -8.17 0.15
CA VAL A 78 13.88 -7.86 1.58
C VAL A 78 14.33 -6.43 1.90
N THR A 79 15.49 -6.03 1.39
CA THR A 79 16.06 -4.69 1.65
C THR A 79 15.17 -3.60 1.06
N ARG A 80 14.81 -3.72 -0.22
CA ARG A 80 13.89 -2.78 -0.88
C ARG A 80 12.53 -2.73 -0.18
N GLY A 81 11.99 -3.87 0.21
CA GLY A 81 10.71 -3.92 0.94
C GLY A 81 10.77 -3.08 2.22
N ARG A 82 11.84 -3.21 3.02
CA ARG A 82 12.05 -2.40 4.23
C ARG A 82 12.12 -0.91 3.92
N GLU A 83 12.90 -0.53 2.91
CA GLU A 83 13.06 0.88 2.52
C GLU A 83 11.73 1.52 2.12
N ILE A 84 10.90 0.81 1.35
CA ILE A 84 9.59 1.34 0.95
C ILE A 84 8.64 1.39 2.17
N THR A 85 8.67 0.41 3.08
CA THR A 85 7.86 0.45 4.32
C THR A 85 8.26 1.63 5.21
N GLU A 86 9.55 1.86 5.40
CA GLU A 86 10.07 3.00 6.16
C GLU A 86 9.63 4.34 5.56
N GLN A 87 9.65 4.46 4.22
CA GLN A 87 9.13 5.64 3.52
C GLN A 87 7.63 5.87 3.78
N LEU A 88 6.82 4.81 3.84
CA LEU A 88 5.40 4.95 4.20
C LEU A 88 5.21 5.37 5.66
N GLN A 89 5.96 4.77 6.59
CA GLN A 89 5.84 5.01 8.04
C GLN A 89 6.10 6.46 8.45
N VAL A 90 6.95 7.18 7.72
CA VAL A 90 7.28 8.57 8.02
C VAL A 90 6.27 9.58 7.44
N ILE A 91 5.31 9.11 6.64
CA ILE A 91 4.25 9.96 6.08
C ILE A 91 3.11 10.02 7.07
N GLU A 92 2.85 11.19 7.63
CA GLU A 92 1.68 11.43 8.48
C GLU A 92 0.41 11.50 7.60
N PRO A 93 -0.54 10.56 7.76
CA PRO A 93 -1.76 10.57 6.97
C PRO A 93 -2.83 11.49 7.60
N PRO A 94 -3.65 12.18 6.79
CA PRO A 94 -4.83 12.88 7.29
C PRO A 94 -5.78 11.91 8.01
N SER A 95 -6.54 12.42 9.00
CA SER A 95 -7.45 11.59 9.81
C SER A 95 -8.45 10.77 8.99
N ALA A 96 -8.84 11.25 7.81
CA ALA A 96 -9.76 10.56 6.89
C ALA A 96 -9.17 9.28 6.27
N VAL A 97 -7.84 9.16 6.19
CA VAL A 97 -7.12 8.03 5.57
C VAL A 97 -6.13 7.35 6.52
N GLN A 98 -6.05 7.79 7.78
CA GLN A 98 -5.18 7.21 8.82
C GLN A 98 -5.33 5.70 8.96
N ALA A 99 -6.55 5.21 9.25
CA ALA A 99 -6.75 3.77 9.47
C ALA A 99 -6.39 2.91 8.22
N PRO A 100 -6.80 3.27 6.99
CA PRO A 100 -6.32 2.61 5.78
C PRO A 100 -4.80 2.68 5.58
N HIS A 101 -4.17 3.82 5.89
CA HIS A 101 -2.72 3.97 5.83
C HIS A 101 -2.01 3.02 6.82
N ASP A 102 -2.44 3.02 8.08
CA ASP A 102 -1.89 2.15 9.12
C ASP A 102 -2.03 0.68 8.75
N ALA A 103 -3.16 0.30 8.14
CA ALA A 103 -3.39 -1.05 7.66
C ALA A 103 -2.41 -1.45 6.53
N VAL A 104 -2.14 -0.56 5.58
CA VAL A 104 -1.12 -0.79 4.53
C VAL A 104 0.26 -0.96 5.16
N THR A 105 0.63 -0.05 6.07
CA THR A 105 1.94 -0.08 6.73
C THR A 105 2.14 -1.35 7.55
N ALA A 106 1.14 -1.77 8.32
CA ALA A 106 1.19 -3.02 9.08
C ALA A 106 1.25 -4.26 8.16
N ALA A 107 0.50 -4.27 7.06
CA ALA A 107 0.55 -5.37 6.08
C ALA A 107 1.92 -5.43 5.39
N ALA A 108 2.52 -4.28 5.08
CA ALA A 108 3.85 -4.18 4.50
C ALA A 108 4.93 -4.73 5.44
N ASP A 109 4.91 -4.33 6.71
CA ASP A 109 5.83 -4.87 7.73
C ASP A 109 5.71 -6.39 7.85
N ASN A 110 4.48 -6.93 7.86
CA ASN A 110 4.25 -8.36 7.91
C ASN A 110 4.81 -9.08 6.66
N ALA A 111 4.55 -8.55 5.46
CA ALA A 111 5.06 -9.13 4.22
C ALA A 111 6.60 -9.14 4.16
N VAL A 112 7.23 -8.03 4.56
CA VAL A 112 8.69 -7.91 4.65
C VAL A 112 9.28 -8.85 5.69
N SER A 113 8.64 -8.99 6.86
CA SER A 113 9.05 -9.92 7.91
C SER A 113 8.99 -11.37 7.45
N SER A 114 7.90 -11.78 6.79
CA SER A 114 7.77 -13.11 6.21
C SER A 114 8.81 -13.39 5.13
N LEU A 115 9.08 -12.41 4.25
CA LEU A 115 10.11 -12.55 3.21
C LEU A 115 11.52 -12.63 3.81
N ALA A 116 11.79 -11.83 4.85
CA ALA A 116 13.06 -11.88 5.58
C ALA A 116 13.26 -13.25 6.24
N LYS A 117 12.18 -13.86 6.74
CA LYS A 117 12.25 -15.22 7.29
C LYS A 117 12.60 -16.25 6.24
N ALA A 118 12.00 -16.15 5.05
CA ALA A 118 12.36 -17.01 3.92
C ALA A 118 13.84 -16.82 3.53
N ASN A 119 14.32 -15.58 3.46
CA ASN A 119 15.73 -15.27 3.19
C ASN A 119 16.68 -15.91 4.23
N GLU A 120 16.38 -15.77 5.52
CA GLU A 120 17.17 -16.38 6.60
C GLU A 120 17.25 -17.92 6.43
N LEU A 121 16.12 -18.57 6.17
CA LEU A 121 16.05 -20.02 6.04
C LEU A 121 16.81 -20.52 4.80
N ILE A 122 16.56 -19.92 3.63
CA ILE A 122 17.18 -20.36 2.37
C ILE A 122 18.65 -19.97 2.33
N CYS A 123 18.99 -18.70 2.58
CA CYS A 123 20.31 -18.18 2.28
C CYS A 123 21.32 -18.31 3.42
N GLU A 124 20.87 -18.20 4.67
CA GLU A 124 21.77 -18.29 5.83
C GLU A 124 21.81 -19.72 6.38
N LYS A 125 20.64 -20.36 6.55
CA LYS A 125 20.53 -21.70 7.14
C LYS A 125 20.62 -22.84 6.12
N LYS A 126 20.57 -22.52 4.82
CA LYS A 126 20.56 -23.50 3.72
C LYS A 126 19.42 -24.53 3.85
N ASP A 127 18.35 -24.15 4.54
CA ASP A 127 17.12 -24.94 4.67
C ASP A 127 16.18 -24.57 3.52
N LEU A 128 16.34 -25.28 2.40
CA LEU A 128 15.52 -25.06 1.22
C LEU A 128 14.04 -25.37 1.49
N ALA A 129 13.73 -26.46 2.18
CA ALA A 129 12.35 -26.91 2.37
C ALA A 129 11.59 -25.94 3.30
N GLY A 130 12.14 -25.64 4.47
CA GLY A 130 11.55 -24.67 5.40
C GLY A 130 11.53 -23.26 4.81
N GLY A 131 12.55 -22.90 4.03
CA GLY A 131 12.63 -21.62 3.36
C GLY A 131 11.59 -21.42 2.25
N LEU A 132 11.34 -22.44 1.42
CA LEU A 132 10.27 -22.41 0.42
C LEU A 132 8.87 -22.39 1.07
N GLU A 133 8.68 -23.12 2.17
CA GLU A 133 7.44 -23.05 2.95
C GLU A 133 7.21 -21.64 3.51
N ALA A 134 8.26 -21.00 4.07
CA ALA A 134 8.19 -19.62 4.54
C ALA A 134 7.93 -18.64 3.38
N LEU A 135 8.54 -18.85 2.22
CA LEU A 135 8.33 -18.03 1.02
C LEU A 135 6.90 -18.14 0.51
N GLN A 136 6.34 -19.36 0.50
CA GLN A 136 4.94 -19.59 0.16
C GLN A 136 4.01 -18.96 1.20
N GLY A 137 4.35 -19.07 2.49
CA GLY A 137 3.64 -18.40 3.58
C GLY A 137 3.67 -16.88 3.49
N ALA A 138 4.69 -16.28 2.86
CA ALA A 138 4.79 -14.84 2.63
C ALA A 138 3.82 -14.33 1.54
N LEU A 139 3.25 -15.21 0.71
CA LEU A 139 2.31 -14.83 -0.35
C LEU A 139 0.97 -14.31 0.21
N GLY A 140 0.47 -14.90 1.30
CA GLY A 140 -0.75 -14.44 1.96
C GLY A 140 -0.65 -12.98 2.47
N PRO A 141 0.40 -12.63 3.25
CA PRO A 141 0.70 -11.25 3.60
C PRO A 141 0.84 -10.32 2.39
N MET A 142 1.40 -10.80 1.27
CA MET A 142 1.53 -10.02 0.04
C MET A 142 0.17 -9.72 -0.61
N GLU A 143 -0.73 -10.71 -0.64
CA GLU A 143 -2.09 -10.54 -1.15
C GLU A 143 -2.91 -9.59 -0.27
N ASP A 144 -2.81 -9.71 1.06
CA ASP A 144 -3.45 -8.78 1.99
C ASP A 144 -2.93 -7.35 1.77
N LEU A 145 -1.61 -7.16 1.68
CA LEU A 145 -1.00 -5.87 1.35
C LEU A 145 -1.56 -5.29 0.05
N LEU A 146 -1.59 -6.07 -1.04
CA LEU A 146 -2.16 -5.62 -2.32
C LEU A 146 -3.63 -5.20 -2.19
N GLY A 147 -4.42 -5.94 -1.41
CA GLY A 147 -5.78 -5.57 -1.07
C GLY A 147 -5.86 -4.23 -0.34
N LYS A 148 -5.04 -4.03 0.69
CA LYS A 148 -4.97 -2.76 1.45
C LYS A 148 -4.50 -1.59 0.61
N LEU A 149 -3.52 -1.80 -0.26
CA LEU A 149 -3.05 -0.80 -1.22
C LEU A 149 -4.19 -0.35 -2.12
N GLN A 150 -4.99 -1.29 -2.63
CA GLN A 150 -6.13 -0.98 -3.48
C GLN A 150 -7.23 -0.24 -2.71
N GLU A 151 -7.48 -0.59 -1.44
CA GLU A 151 -8.41 0.12 -0.57
C GLU A 151 -7.96 1.56 -0.31
N LEU A 152 -6.68 1.77 0.01
CA LEU A 152 -6.12 3.09 0.21
C LEU A 152 -6.17 3.93 -1.08
N GLN A 153 -5.81 3.36 -2.23
CA GLN A 153 -5.86 4.05 -3.52
C GLN A 153 -7.27 4.54 -3.90
N LYS A 154 -8.33 3.79 -3.56
CA LYS A 154 -9.72 4.22 -3.80
C LYS A 154 -10.12 5.48 -3.03
N LEU A 155 -9.43 5.76 -1.92
CA LEU A 155 -9.67 6.95 -1.09
C LEU A 155 -8.88 8.16 -1.56
N LEU A 156 -7.90 7.96 -2.43
CA LEU A 156 -7.10 9.04 -2.99
C LEU A 156 -7.79 9.60 -4.24
N PRO A 157 -7.93 10.92 -4.37
CA PRO A 157 -8.44 11.52 -5.59
C PRO A 157 -7.54 11.13 -6.77
N SER A 158 -8.16 10.75 -7.88
CA SER A 158 -7.48 10.48 -9.14
C SER A 158 -6.75 11.76 -9.56
N SER A 159 -5.42 11.73 -9.53
CA SER A 159 -4.54 12.79 -10.05
C SER A 159 -4.64 12.89 -11.56
#